data_AF-A0A9D7R7T8-F1
#
_entry.id   AF-A0A9D7R7T8-F1
#
_cell.length_a   1.000
_cell.length_b   1.000
_cell.length_c   1.000
_cell.angle_alpha   90.00
_cell.angle_beta   90.00
_cell.angle_gamma   90.00
#
_symmetry.space_group_name_H-M   'P 1'
#
loop_
_entity.id
_entity.type
_entity.pdbx_description
1 polymer ?
#
loop_
_entity_poly.entity_id
_entity_poly.type
_entity_poly.pdbx_seq_one_letter_code
_entity_poly.pdbx_strand_id
1 'polypeptide(L)'
;MASTGDTVSLGLAPLHAMTMGYLGCTMFSMVTRVASGHGGRKESADNAVWWLYWALQTAVALRVVAAVAQALVLAAVAAWCVAMVCWALRYGYWFGTPRPDGRDG
;
A
#
# COMPACT_ATOMS: atom_id res chain seq x y z
N MET A 1 -6.57 3.62 26.75
CA MET A 1 -5.32 4.35 27.02
C MET A 1 -4.78 3.84 28.34
N ALA A 2 -3.61 3.21 28.35
CA ALA A 2 -2.93 2.80 29.59
C ALA A 2 -1.79 3.79 29.84
N SER A 3 -1.87 4.52 30.94
CA SER A 3 -0.90 5.56 31.33
C SER A 3 0.07 5.01 32.35
N THR A 4 1.32 4.79 31.95
CA THR A 4 2.44 4.58 32.87
C THR A 4 3.36 5.78 32.70
N GLY A 5 3.19 6.81 33.53
CA GLY A 5 4.09 7.98 33.68
C GLY A 5 4.31 8.86 32.44
N ASP A 6 3.79 10.10 32.45
CA ASP A 6 4.13 11.25 31.58
C ASP A 6 4.31 11.06 30.06
N THR A 7 3.95 9.90 29.53
CA THR A 7 4.11 9.55 28.12
C THR A 7 2.72 9.36 27.52
N VAL A 8 2.36 10.26 26.61
CA VAL A 8 1.16 10.08 25.78
C VAL A 8 1.39 8.86 24.90
N SER A 9 0.82 7.72 25.29
CA SER A 9 0.91 6.48 24.52
C SER A 9 -0.05 6.54 23.32
N LEU A 10 0.51 6.53 22.11
CA LEU A 10 -0.24 6.45 20.85
C LEU A 10 -0.80 5.05 20.56
N GLY A 11 -0.78 4.14 21.55
CA GLY A 11 -1.23 2.76 21.40
C GLY A 11 -0.53 2.04 20.24
N LEU A 12 -1.30 1.46 19.33
CA LEU A 12 -0.81 0.70 18.17
C LEU A 12 -0.48 1.57 16.95
N ALA A 13 -0.56 2.91 17.03
CA ALA A 13 -0.29 3.76 15.87
C ALA A 13 1.12 3.57 15.26
N PRO A 14 2.20 3.44 16.06
CA PRO A 14 3.54 3.17 15.51
C PRO A 14 3.62 1.81 14.80
N LEU A 15 2.89 0.81 15.29
CA LEU A 15 2.82 -0.51 14.66
C LEU A 15 2.16 -0.43 13.28
N HIS A 16 1.08 0.36 13.15
CA HIS A 16 0.44 0.60 11.86
C HIS A 16 1.35 1.39 10.91
N ALA A 17 2.09 2.39 11.39
CA ALA A 17 3.06 3.11 10.56
C ALA A 17 4.14 2.18 9.99
N MET A 18 4.64 1.24 10.79
CA MET A 18 5.69 0.30 10.36
C MET A 18 5.15 -0.82 9.45
N THR A 19 4.01 -1.43 9.80
CA THR A 19 3.50 -2.60 9.07
C THR A 19 2.66 -2.22 7.86
N MET A 20 1.72 -1.30 8.01
CA MET A 20 0.83 -0.86 6.93
C MET A 20 1.53 0.17 6.03
N GLY A 21 2.32 1.07 6.64
CA GLY A 21 3.12 2.09 5.95
C GLY A 21 4.40 1.54 5.37
N TYR A 22 5.46 1.48 6.16
CA TYR A 22 6.79 1.12 5.67
C TYR A 22 6.81 -0.24 4.97
N LEU A 23 6.44 -1.32 5.66
CA LEU A 23 6.46 -2.67 5.10
C LEU A 23 5.45 -2.83 3.96
N GLY A 24 4.22 -2.37 4.13
CA GLY A 24 3.16 -2.46 3.12
C GLY A 24 3.52 -1.73 1.82
N CYS A 25 3.92 -0.46 1.91
CA CYS A 25 4.27 0.36 0.75
C CYS A 25 5.58 -0.12 0.08
N THR A 26 6.56 -0.61 0.84
CA THR A 26 7.77 -1.22 0.26
C THR A 26 7.44 -2.51 -0.49
N MET A 27 6.61 -3.38 0.09
CA MET A 27 6.18 -4.62 -0.57
C MET A 27 5.38 -4.33 -1.84
N PHE A 28 4.46 -3.35 -1.79
CA PHE A 28 3.71 -2.88 -2.95
C PHE A 28 4.64 -2.47 -4.10
N SER A 29 5.63 -1.62 -3.80
CA SER A 29 6.60 -1.14 -4.80
C SER A 29 7.48 -2.28 -5.33
N MET A 30 7.98 -3.14 -4.44
CA MET A 30 8.82 -4.27 -4.78
C MET A 30 8.09 -5.29 -5.66
N VAL A 31 6.88 -5.71 -5.29
CA VAL A 31 6.10 -6.68 -6.05
C VAL A 31 5.74 -6.13 -7.42
N THR A 32 5.33 -4.86 -7.50
CA THR A 32 5.04 -4.20 -8.79
C THR A 32 6.28 -4.22 -9.68
N ARG A 33 7.45 -3.86 -9.15
CA ARG A 33 8.71 -3.87 -9.90
C ARG A 33 9.11 -5.26 -10.37
N VAL A 34 9.02 -6.27 -9.50
CA VAL A 34 9.35 -7.67 -9.85
C VAL A 34 8.40 -8.21 -10.91
N ALA A 35 7.09 -7.99 -10.76
CA ALA A 35 6.08 -8.40 -11.74
C ALA A 35 6.29 -7.74 -13.12
N SER A 36 6.73 -6.48 -13.13
CA SER A 36 7.06 -5.76 -14.36
C SER A 36 8.29 -6.35 -15.05
N GLY A 37 9.36 -6.59 -14.28
CA GLY A 37 10.63 -7.13 -14.78
C GLY A 37 10.49 -8.54 -15.35
N HIS A 38 9.83 -9.45 -14.63
CA HIS A 38 9.55 -10.81 -15.12
C HIS A 38 8.44 -10.86 -16.17
N GLY A 39 7.62 -9.82 -16.28
CA GLY A 39 6.60 -9.70 -17.32
C GLY A 39 7.09 -9.16 -18.65
N GLY A 40 8.38 -8.77 -18.75
CA GLY A 40 8.91 -8.09 -19.93
C GLY A 40 8.30 -6.71 -20.17
N ARG A 41 7.63 -6.12 -19.16
CA ARG A 41 6.94 -4.84 -19.27
C ARG A 41 7.93 -3.73 -18.96
N LYS A 42 8.12 -2.83 -19.93
CA LYS A 42 9.21 -1.83 -19.95
C LYS A 42 9.06 -0.76 -18.86
N GLU A 43 7.86 -0.60 -18.31
CA GLU A 43 7.55 0.45 -17.35
C GLU A 43 7.03 -0.18 -16.06
N SER A 44 7.86 -0.10 -15.01
CA SER A 44 7.55 -0.65 -13.68
C SER A 44 6.87 0.35 -12.75
N ALA A 45 6.82 1.61 -13.16
CA ALA A 45 6.38 2.74 -12.34
C ALA A 45 5.58 3.75 -13.18
N ASP A 46 4.56 3.25 -13.89
CA ASP A 46 3.61 4.10 -14.61
C ASP A 46 2.97 5.12 -13.63
N ASN A 47 2.44 6.20 -14.17
CA ASN A 47 1.66 7.19 -13.42
C ASN A 47 0.61 6.56 -12.48
N ALA A 48 0.01 5.44 -12.89
CA ALA A 48 -0.95 4.70 -12.08
C ALA A 48 -0.34 4.14 -10.78
N VAL A 49 0.86 3.54 -10.82
CA VAL A 49 1.57 3.05 -9.63
C VAL A 49 1.83 4.20 -8.66
N TRP A 50 2.22 5.37 -9.21
CA TRP A 50 2.54 6.54 -8.43
C TRP A 50 1.32 7.08 -7.67
N TRP A 51 0.17 7.19 -8.35
CA TRP A 51 -1.09 7.58 -7.71
C TRP A 51 -1.55 6.57 -6.64
N LEU A 52 -1.44 5.27 -6.92
CA LEU A 52 -1.78 4.21 -5.96
C LEU A 52 -0.88 4.23 -4.73
N TYR A 53 0.42 4.50 -4.91
CA TYR A 53 1.37 4.62 -3.81
C TYR A 53 1.02 5.80 -2.89
N TRP A 54 0.68 6.96 -3.44
CA TRP A 54 0.21 8.08 -2.63
C TRP A 54 -1.11 7.82 -1.94
N ALA A 55 -2.06 7.16 -2.62
CA ALA A 55 -3.31 6.75 -1.99
C ALA A 55 -3.07 5.83 -0.77
N LEU A 56 -2.13 4.87 -0.88
CA LEU A 56 -1.70 4.03 0.23
C LEU A 56 -1.06 4.83 1.37
N GLN A 57 -0.15 5.75 1.06
CA GLN A 57 0.48 6.62 2.06
C GLN A 57 -0.56 7.51 2.79
N THR A 58 -1.53 8.07 2.06
CA THR A 58 -2.64 8.83 2.66
C THR A 58 -3.49 7.94 3.56
N ALA A 59 -3.80 6.71 3.15
CA ALA A 59 -4.56 5.77 3.98
C ALA A 59 -3.83 5.42 5.28
N VAL A 60 -2.50 5.23 5.23
CA VAL A 60 -1.65 5.01 6.40
C VAL A 60 -1.64 6.24 7.31
N ALA A 61 -1.50 7.44 6.75
CA ALA A 61 -1.55 8.68 7.51
C ALA A 61 -2.90 8.83 8.24
N LEU A 62 -4.01 8.60 7.54
CA LEU A 62 -5.35 8.57 8.14
C LEU A 62 -5.44 7.52 9.25
N ARG A 63 -4.86 6.33 9.05
CA ARG A 63 -4.87 5.26 10.07
C ARG A 63 -4.12 5.65 11.33
N VAL A 64 -2.99 6.34 11.20
CA VAL A 64 -2.17 6.83 12.32
C VAL A 64 -2.87 7.97 13.04
N VAL A 65 -3.43 8.94 12.32
CA VAL A 65 -4.22 10.03 12.92
C VAL A 65 -5.49 9.50 13.60
N ALA A 66 -6.06 8.40 13.11
CA ALA A 66 -7.20 7.75 13.73
C ALA A 66 -6.89 7.18 15.14
N ALA A 67 -5.63 7.13 15.56
CA ALA A 67 -5.26 6.83 16.95
C ALA A 67 -5.73 7.92 17.94
N VAL A 68 -5.90 9.16 17.48
CA VAL A 68 -6.43 10.28 18.27
C VAL A 68 -7.82 10.73 17.80
N ALA A 69 -8.20 10.43 16.56
CA ALA A 69 -9.50 10.79 15.97
C ALA A 69 -10.20 9.57 15.36
N GLN A 70 -10.91 8.79 16.19
CA GLN A 70 -11.47 7.49 15.80
C GLN A 70 -12.49 7.55 14.64
N ALA A 71 -13.10 8.71 14.37
CA ALA A 71 -13.98 8.92 13.22
C ALA A 71 -13.28 8.66 11.86
N LEU A 72 -11.95 8.73 11.81
CA LEU A 72 -11.16 8.53 10.58
C LEU A 72 -10.89 7.06 10.25
N VAL A 73 -11.23 6.10 11.14
CA VAL A 73 -10.92 4.68 10.92
C VAL A 73 -11.56 4.14 9.65
N LEU A 74 -12.85 4.41 9.42
CA LEU A 74 -13.57 3.91 8.24
C LEU A 74 -13.01 4.53 6.95
N ALA A 75 -12.64 5.81 6.98
CA ALA A 75 -12.01 6.49 5.85
C ALA A 75 -10.64 5.88 5.52
N ALA A 76 -9.82 5.60 6.55
CA ALA A 76 -8.52 4.95 6.38
C ALA A 76 -8.65 3.55 5.77
N VAL A 77 -9.61 2.74 6.26
CA VAL A 77 -9.90 1.41 5.73
C VAL A 77 -10.36 1.49 4.28
N ALA A 78 -11.32 2.36 3.97
CA ALA A 78 -11.84 2.52 2.61
C ALA A 78 -10.73 2.94 1.63
N ALA A 79 -9.93 3.94 1.99
CA ALA A 79 -8.82 4.41 1.16
C ALA A 79 -7.79 3.31 0.89
N TRP A 80 -7.42 2.54 1.91
CA TRP A 80 -6.48 1.43 1.75
C TRP A 80 -7.05 0.31 0.89
N CYS A 81 -8.30 -0.10 1.13
CA CYS A 81 -8.96 -1.14 0.35
C CYS A 81 -9.09 -0.77 -1.13
N VAL A 82 -9.51 0.46 -1.44
CA VAL A 82 -9.61 0.94 -2.82
C VAL A 82 -8.25 0.89 -3.50
N ALA A 83 -7.19 1.40 -2.85
CA ALA A 83 -5.85 1.38 -3.42
C ALA A 83 -5.35 -0.06 -3.67
N MET A 84 -5.50 -0.96 -2.69
CA MET A 84 -5.05 -2.34 -2.84
C MET A 84 -5.86 -3.13 -3.87
N VAL A 85 -7.18 -2.95 -3.95
CA VAL A 85 -8.04 -3.61 -4.93
C VAL A 85 -7.75 -3.10 -6.34
N CYS A 86 -7.65 -1.78 -6.54
CA CYS A 86 -7.29 -1.21 -7.83
C CYS A 86 -5.92 -1.70 -8.31
N TRP A 87 -4.96 -1.80 -7.40
CA TRP A 87 -3.66 -2.38 -7.70
C TRP A 87 -3.76 -3.87 -8.05
N ALA A 88 -4.46 -4.66 -7.24
CA ALA A 88 -4.59 -6.11 -7.45
C ALA A 88 -5.30 -6.42 -8.77
N LEU A 89 -6.33 -5.66 -9.16
CA LEU A 89 -7.00 -5.87 -10.43
C LEU A 89 -6.11 -5.51 -11.62
N ARG A 90 -5.40 -4.37 -11.55
CA ARG A 90 -4.55 -3.90 -12.66
C ARG A 90 -3.30 -4.75 -12.84
N TYR A 91 -2.56 -4.98 -11.77
CA TYR A 91 -1.26 -5.65 -11.81
C TYR A 91 -1.37 -7.15 -11.54
N GLY A 92 -2.44 -7.61 -10.88
CA GLY A 92 -2.72 -9.04 -10.72
C GLY A 92 -3.06 -9.72 -12.04
N TYR A 93 -3.73 -9.01 -12.96
CA TYR A 93 -4.03 -9.51 -14.31
C TYR A 93 -2.76 -9.94 -15.06
N TRP A 94 -1.62 -9.29 -14.78
CA TRP A 94 -0.35 -9.60 -15.42
C TRP A 94 0.16 -11.02 -15.20
N PHE A 95 -0.19 -11.65 -14.06
CA PHE A 95 0.21 -13.01 -13.75
C PHE A 95 -0.52 -14.06 -14.60
N GLY A 96 -1.69 -13.72 -15.16
CA GLY A 96 -2.47 -14.62 -16.02
C GLY A 96 -2.28 -14.37 -17.52
N THR A 97 -1.56 -13.32 -17.91
CA THR A 97 -1.37 -12.96 -19.33
C THR A 97 0.00 -13.34 -19.85
N PRO A 98 0.09 -13.86 -21.09
CA PRO A 98 1.37 -14.03 -21.78
C PRO A 98 2.17 -12.72 -21.84
N ARG A 99 3.49 -12.85 -21.83
CA ARG A 99 4.37 -11.68 -21.90
C ARG A 99 4.17 -10.92 -23.22
N PRO A 100 4.06 -9.57 -23.18
CA PRO A 100 3.91 -8.77 -24.40
C PRO A 100 5.10 -8.82 -25.36
N ASP A 101 6.28 -9.24 -24.89
CA ASP A 101 7.50 -9.31 -25.69
C ASP A 101 7.67 -10.64 -26.45
N GLY A 102 6.69 -11.56 -26.35
CA GLY A 102 6.63 -12.80 -27.12
C GLY A 102 7.73 -13.82 -26.80
N ARG A 103 8.53 -13.57 -25.75
CA ARG A 103 9.54 -14.49 -25.26
C ARG A 103 8.91 -15.47 -24.30
N ASP A 104 9.44 -16.69 -24.27
CA ASP A 104 9.07 -17.70 -23.29
C ASP A 104 9.24 -17.12 -21.88
N GLY A 105 8.18 -17.24 -21.08
CA GLY A 105 8.12 -16.78 -19.69
C GLY A 105 6.99 -17.46 -18.94
#